data_AF-A0AAW0EHG4-F1
#
_entry.id   AF-A0AAW0EHG4-F1
#
_cell.length_a   1.000
_cell.length_b   1.000
_cell.length_c   1.000
_cell.angle_alpha   90.00
_cell.angle_beta   90.00
_cell.angle_gamma   90.00
#
_symmetry.space_group_name_H-M   'P 1'
#
loop_
_entity.id
_entity.type
_entity.pdbx_description
1 polymer ?
#
loop_
_entity_poly.entity_id
_entity_poly.type
_entity_poly.pdbx_seq_one_letter_code
_entity_poly.pdbx_strand_id
1 'polypeptide(L)' 'ASADLAATYAALILADDGIEITSDKIVTLTSAANVELEPIWATLLAKALEGKNVKDLLSNV' A
#
# COMPACT_ATOMS: atom_id res chain seq x y z
N ALA A 1 15.31 -6.25 -0.23
CA ALA A 1 14.11 -5.99 0.59
C ALA A 1 12.91 -6.41 -0.22
N SER A 2 12.01 -7.22 0.33
CA SER A 2 10.95 -7.87 -0.44
C SER A 2 9.95 -6.83 -0.97
N ALA A 3 9.66 -6.85 -2.28
CA ALA A 3 8.82 -5.85 -2.94
C ALA A 3 7.38 -5.83 -2.39
N ASP A 4 6.89 -6.98 -1.92
CA ASP A 4 5.63 -7.16 -1.18
C ASP A 4 5.57 -6.33 0.11
N LEU A 5 6.67 -6.25 0.87
CA LEU A 5 6.76 -5.39 2.05
C LEU A 5 6.72 -3.92 1.66
N ALA A 6 7.39 -3.53 0.56
CA ALA A 6 7.40 -2.15 0.11
C ALA A 6 5.99 -1.66 -0.26
N ALA A 7 5.18 -2.50 -0.93
CA ALA A 7 3.79 -2.17 -1.22
C ALA A 7 2.93 -2.02 0.04
N THR A 8 3.14 -2.87 1.06
CA THR A 8 2.41 -2.77 2.33
C THR A 8 2.79 -1.53 3.12
N TYR A 9 4.07 -1.18 3.20
CA TYR A 9 4.49 0.09 3.81
C TYR A 9 3.95 1.30 3.04
N ALA A 10 3.98 1.27 1.70
CA ALA A 10 3.38 2.34 0.90
C ALA A 10 1.89 2.51 1.18
N ALA A 11 1.13 1.42 1.28
CA ALA A 11 -0.29 1.48 1.64
C ALA A 11 -0.54 1.99 3.07
N LEU A 12 0.32 1.64 4.03
CA LEU A 12 0.26 2.14 5.40
C LEU A 12 0.52 3.65 5.46
N ILE A 13 1.52 4.14 4.72
CA ILE A 13 1.82 5.58 4.63
C ILE A 13 0.63 6.34 4.06
N LEU A 14 0.03 5.85 2.98
CA LEU A 14 -1.16 6.45 2.38
C LEU A 14 -2.34 6.47 3.37
N ALA A 15 -2.56 5.37 4.10
CA ALA A 15 -3.60 5.32 5.13
C ALA A 15 -3.36 6.29 6.29
N ASP A 16 -2.10 6.48 6.72
CA ASP A 16 -1.74 7.39 7.82
C ASP A 16 -1.97 8.86 7.43
N ASP A 17 -1.63 9.22 6.18
CA ASP A 17 -1.93 10.54 5.60
C ASP A 17 -3.42 10.73 5.24
N GLY A 18 -4.28 9.72 5.46
CA GLY A 18 -5.70 9.78 5.10
C GLY A 18 -5.96 9.83 3.59
N ILE A 19 -4.95 9.42 2.79
CA ILE A 19 -5.01 9.37 1.34
C ILE A 19 -5.56 8.01 0.92
N GLU A 20 -6.48 8.01 -0.04
CA GLU A 20 -7.01 6.78 -0.61
C GLU A 20 -5.89 5.91 -1.21
N ILE A 21 -5.86 4.64 -0.81
CA ILE A 21 -4.88 3.64 -1.25
C ILE A 21 -5.26 3.14 -2.64
N THR A 22 -4.55 3.62 -3.65
CA THR A 22 -4.73 3.19 -5.04
C THR A 22 -3.45 2.53 -5.56
N SER A 23 -3.59 1.67 -6.58
CA SER A 23 -2.46 0.99 -7.20
C SER A 23 -1.41 1.97 -7.75
N ASP A 24 -1.87 3.06 -8.36
CA ASP A 24 -1.02 4.11 -8.91
C ASP A 24 -0.13 4.78 -7.83
N LYS A 25 -0.73 5.15 -6.68
CA LYS A 25 0.00 5.78 -5.57
C LYS A 25 1.00 4.83 -4.91
N ILE A 26 0.63 3.55 -4.76
CA ILE A 26 1.55 2.52 -4.25
C ILE A 26 2.77 2.40 -5.17
N VAL A 27 2.55 2.27 -6.49
CA VAL A 27 3.64 2.18 -7.48
C VAL A 27 4.50 3.44 -7.47
N THR A 28 3.90 4.62 -7.30
CA THR A 28 4.63 5.89 -7.23
C THR A 28 5.57 5.93 -6.02
N LEU A 29 5.09 5.50 -4.84
CA LEU A 29 5.89 5.44 -3.61
C LEU A 29 7.01 4.41 -3.70
N THR A 30 6.73 3.20 -4.22
CA THR A 30 7.77 2.18 -4.38
C THR A 30 8.80 2.58 -5.42
N SER A 31 8.38 3.26 -6.50
CA SER A 31 9.31 3.81 -7.50
C SER A 31 10.18 4.94 -6.93
N ALA A 32 9.61 5.81 -6.09
CA ALA A 32 10.37 6.85 -5.39
C ALA A 32 11.39 6.25 -4.40
N ALA A 33 11.08 5.08 -3.82
CA ALA A 33 12.00 4.30 -3.00
C ALA A 33 13.00 3.44 -3.81
N ASN A 34 12.97 3.54 -5.14
CA ASN A 34 13.80 2.74 -6.06
C ASN A 34 13.62 1.22 -5.88
N VAL A 35 12.38 0.80 -5.59
CA VAL A 35 11.96 -0.59 -5.44
C VAL A 35 11.16 -1.00 -6.67
N GLU A 36 11.63 -2.03 -7.36
CA GLU A 36 10.85 -2.69 -8.41
C GLU A 36 9.67 -3.45 -7.80
N LEU A 37 8.47 -2.91 -7.97
CA LEU A 37 7.22 -3.52 -7.57
C LEU A 37 6.45 -3.98 -8.81
N GLU A 38 5.99 -5.23 -8.83
CA GLU A 38 5.11 -5.68 -9.89
C GLU A 38 3.71 -5.03 -9.76
N PRO A 39 3.13 -4.50 -10.84
CA PRO A 39 1.83 -3.82 -10.81
C PRO A 39 0.68 -4.68 -10.24
N ILE A 40 0.80 -6.01 -10.35
CA ILE A 40 -0.17 -6.97 -9.79
C ILE A 40 -0.27 -6.84 -8.27
N TRP A 41 0.84 -6.59 -7.57
CA TRP A 41 0.87 -6.43 -6.12
C TRP A 41 0.18 -5.15 -5.69
N ALA A 42 0.46 -4.04 -6.36
CA ALA A 42 -0.23 -2.77 -6.09
C ALA A 42 -1.74 -2.88 -6.30
N THR A 43 -2.16 -3.60 -7.35
CA THR A 43 -3.59 -3.83 -7.65
C THR A 43 -4.24 -4.73 -6.62
N LEU A 44 -3.57 -5.81 -6.20
CA LEU A 44 -4.05 -6.73 -5.17
C LEU A 44 -4.24 -5.99 -3.84
N LEU A 45 -3.26 -5.18 -3.44
CA LEU A 45 -3.31 -4.44 -2.17
C LEU A 45 -4.38 -3.36 -2.17
N ALA A 46 -4.49 -2.60 -3.25
CA ALA A 46 -5.54 -1.59 -3.39
C ALA A 46 -6.94 -2.24 -3.25
N LYS A 47 -7.19 -3.36 -3.93
CA LYS A 47 -8.46 -4.09 -3.80
C LYS A 47 -8.67 -4.72 -2.43
N ALA A 48 -7.61 -5.22 -1.79
CA ALA A 48 -7.70 -5.85 -0.48
C ALA A 48 -8.05 -4.83 0.62
N LEU A 49 -7.59 -3.59 0.46
CA LEU A 49 -7.78 -2.49 1.40
C LEU A 49 -8.96 -1.58 1.02
N GLU A 50 -9.55 -1.77 -0.16
CA GLU A 50 -10.75 -1.08 -0.62
C GLU A 50 -11.90 -1.29 0.38
N GLY A 51 -12.46 -0.18 0.87
CA GLY A 51 -13.57 -0.21 1.84
C GLY A 51 -13.20 -0.73 3.23
N LYS A 52 -11.91 -0.97 3.54
CA LYS A 52 -11.44 -1.34 4.88
C LYS A 52 -10.78 -0.17 5.57
N ASN A 53 -11.08 0.02 6.85
CA ASN A 53 -10.30 0.90 7.72
C ASN A 53 -8.98 0.20 8.10
N VAL A 54 -7.89 0.59 7.44
CA VAL A 54 -6.54 0.09 7.75
C VAL A 54 -6.18 0.34 9.22
N LYS A 55 -6.63 1.45 9.79
CA LYS A 55 -6.40 1.82 11.19
C LYS A 55 -7.08 0.88 12.19
N ASP A 56 -8.30 0.43 11.87
CA ASP A 56 -9.04 -0.54 12.68
C ASP A 56 -8.43 -1.93 12.57
N LEU A 57 -7.94 -2.31 11.38
CA LEU A 57 -7.22 -3.57 11.16
C LEU A 57 -5.94 -3.66 12.01
N LEU A 58 -5.21 -2.56 12.16
CA LEU A 58 -4.00 -2.49 12.97
C LEU A 58 -4.28 -2.37 14.47
N SER A 59 -5.40 -1.76 14.86
CA SER A 59 -5.77 -1.61 16.28
C SER A 59 -6.36 -2.88 16.90
N ASN A 60 -6.74 -3.87 16.07
CA ASN A 60 -7.31 -5.14 16.52
C ASN A 60 -6.25 -6.26 16.65
N VAL A 61 -5.05 -5.92 17.12
CA VAL A 61 -3.94 -6.86 17.43
C VAL A 61 -3.75 -7.04 18.92
#